data_AF-A0A226Q941-F1
#
_entry.id   AF-A0A226Q941-F1
#
_cell.length_a   1.000
_cell.length_b   1.000
_cell.length_c   1.000
_cell.angle_alpha   90.00
_cell.angle_beta   90.00
_cell.angle_gamma   90.00
#
_symmetry.space_group_name_H-M   'P 1'
#
loop_
_entity.id
_entity.type
_entity.pdbx_description
1 polymer ?
#
loop_
_entity_poly.entity_id
_entity_poly.type
_entity_poly.pdbx_seq_one_letter_code
_entity_poly.pdbx_strand_id
1 'polypeptide(L)' 'MLNLIYKIANAIIKYGGKAIQAIKNVLGSLYDSFIAAYKKGFAALVEWFLDHSWIVQAIYEALKAAGLID' A
#
# COMPACT_ATOMS: atom_id res chain seq x y z
N MET A 1 -2.21 -10.55 9.91
CA MET A 1 -2.59 -9.22 9.37
C MET A 1 -1.44 -8.22 9.43
N LEU A 2 -0.90 -7.89 10.60
CA LEU A 2 0.14 -6.85 10.75
C LEU A 2 1.43 -7.13 9.95
N ASN A 3 1.91 -8.38 9.94
CA ASN A 3 3.08 -8.77 9.13
C ASN A 3 2.88 -8.52 7.62
N LEU A 4 1.67 -8.75 7.11
CA LEU A 4 1.33 -8.50 5.70
C LEU A 4 1.32 -6.99 5.40
N ILE A 5 0.75 -6.19 6.31
CA ILE A 5 0.75 -4.72 6.20
C ILE A 5 2.18 -4.18 6.15
N TYR A 6 3.07 -4.63 7.05
CA TYR A 6 4.47 -4.19 7.02
C TYR A 6 5.17 -4.57 5.72
N LYS A 7 4.90 -5.76 5.19
CA LYS A 7 5.45 -6.23 3.92
C LYS A 7 5.00 -5.34 2.76
N ILE A 8 3.71 -5.02 2.69
CA ILE A 8 3.12 -4.12 1.70
C ILE A 8 3.71 -2.72 1.82
N ALA A 9 3.72 -2.15 3.03
CA ALA A 9 4.25 -0.82 3.29
C ALA A 9 5.74 -0.71 2.89
N ASN A 10 6.54 -1.73 3.22
CA ASN A 10 7.94 -1.80 2.80
C ASN A 10 8.10 -1.87 1.29
N ALA A 11 7.29 -2.68 0.60
CA ALA A 11 7.30 -2.75 -0.87
C ALA A 11 6.94 -1.40 -1.49
N ILE A 12 5.91 -0.73 -0.98
CA ILE A 12 5.48 0.60 -1.44
C ILE A 12 6.59 1.63 -1.27
N ILE A 13 7.25 1.67 -0.11
CA ILE A 13 8.35 2.61 0.15
C ILE A 13 9.56 2.29 -0.74
N LYS A 14 9.91 1.01 -0.90
CA LYS A 14 11.05 0.56 -1.72
C LYS A 14 10.87 0.88 -3.21
N TYR A 15 9.68 0.63 -3.76
CA TYR A 15 9.42 0.77 -5.19
C TYR A 15 8.76 2.11 -5.56
N GLY A 16 8.32 2.89 -4.57
CA GLY A 16 7.79 4.24 -4.70
C GLY A 16 6.73 4.35 -5.80
N GLY A 17 7.01 5.20 -6.80
CA GLY A 17 6.09 5.46 -7.92
C GLY A 17 5.61 4.21 -8.67
N LYS A 18 6.43 3.15 -8.79
CA LYS A 18 6.01 1.90 -9.44
C LYS A 18 4.92 1.18 -8.65
N ALA A 19 5.09 1.08 -7.33
CA ALA A 19 4.08 0.48 -6.46
C ALA A 19 2.79 1.31 -6.44
N ILE A 20 2.91 2.64 -6.36
CA ILE A 20 1.76 3.56 -6.37
C ILE A 20 0.95 3.40 -7.67
N GLN A 21 1.61 3.30 -8.82
CA GLN A 21 0.94 3.05 -10.10
C GLN A 21 0.19 1.72 -10.11
N ALA A 22 0.80 0.64 -9.61
CA ALA A 22 0.20 -0.69 -9.58
C ALA A 22 -1.09 -0.75 -8.75
N ILE A 23 -1.16 0.01 -7.65
CA ILE A 23 -2.29 -0.02 -6.71
C ILE A 23 -3.29 1.12 -6.92
N LYS A 24 -3.02 2.06 -7.85
CA LYS A 24 -3.84 3.26 -8.05
C LYS A 24 -5.32 2.94 -8.31
N ASN A 25 -5.59 1.95 -9.16
CA ASN A 25 -6.96 1.54 -9.49
C ASN A 25 -7.66 0.87 -8.30
N VAL A 26 -6.90 0.13 -7.48
CA VAL A 26 -7.43 -0.50 -6.26
C VAL A 26 -7.80 0.56 -5.22
N LEU A 27 -6.96 1.59 -5.07
CA LEU A 27 -7.20 2.68 -4.13
C LEU A 27 -8.44 3.50 -4.50
N GLY A 28 -8.66 3.79 -5.79
CA GLY A 28 -9.84 4.56 -6.22
C GLY A 28 -9.98 5.87 -5.44
N SER A 29 -11.13 6.06 -4.76
CA SER A 29 -11.40 7.25 -3.94
C SER A 29 -10.48 7.43 -2.72
N LEU A 30 -9.78 6.37 -2.31
CA LEU A 30 -8.84 6.42 -1.19
C LEU A 30 -7.46 6.96 -1.58
N TYR A 31 -7.18 7.12 -2.87
CA TYR A 31 -5.85 7.46 -3.39
C TYR A 31 -5.23 8.68 -2.70
N ASP A 32 -5.99 9.77 -2.55
CA ASP A 32 -5.45 10.99 -1.94
C ASP A 32 -5.08 10.81 -0.46
N SER A 33 -5.93 10.10 0.31
CA SER A 33 -5.65 9.80 1.72
C SER A 33 -4.44 8.87 1.88
N PHE A 34 -4.30 7.89 0.98
CA PHE A 34 -3.17 6.99 0.93
C PHE A 34 -1.87 7.74 0.61
N ILE A 35 -1.88 8.64 -0.40
CA ILE A 35 -0.71 9.45 -0.75
C ILE A 35 -0.30 10.37 0.40
N ALA A 36 -1.27 10.91 1.14
CA ALA A 36 -0.98 11.71 2.33
C ALA A 36 -0.27 10.88 3.42
N ALA A 37 -0.72 9.64 3.66
CA ALA A 37 -0.06 8.71 4.59
C ALA A 37 1.33 8.29 4.09
N TYR A 38 1.47 7.94 2.82
CA TYR A 38 2.75 7.60 2.18
C TYR A 38 3.78 8.73 2.32
N LYS A 39 3.39 9.99 2.09
CA LYS A 39 4.27 11.16 2.25
C LYS A 39 4.70 11.41 3.70
N LYS A 40 3.88 11.01 4.68
CA LYS A 40 4.23 11.07 6.12
C LYS A 40 5.22 9.97 6.54
N GLY A 41 5.44 8.96 5.70
CA GLY A 41 6.40 7.91 5.92
C GLY A 41 5.80 6.60 6.43
N PHE A 42 6.68 5.65 6.78
CA PHE A 42 6.31 4.25 7.00
C PHE A 42 5.27 4.07 8.12
N ALA A 43 5.43 4.74 9.26
CA ALA A 43 4.53 4.58 10.40
C ALA A 43 3.08 5.01 10.06
N ALA A 44 2.93 6.18 9.42
CA ALA A 44 1.63 6.68 9.00
C ALA A 44 0.99 5.81 7.90
N LEU A 45 1.81 5.24 7.01
CA LEU A 45 1.34 4.31 6.00
C LEU A 45 0.81 3.00 6.61
N VAL A 46 1.49 2.47 7.63
CA VAL A 46 1.05 1.29 8.38
C VAL A 46 -0.26 1.57 9.11
N GLU A 47 -0.36 2.69 9.81
CA GLU A 47 -1.59 3.12 10.49
C GLU A 47 -2.75 3.23 9.51
N TRP A 48 -2.52 3.86 8.35
CA TRP A 48 -3.51 3.96 7.29
C TRP A 48 -4.01 2.57 6.82
N PHE A 49 -3.11 1.59 6.69
CA PHE A 49 -3.49 0.23 6.35
C PHE A 49 -4.26 -0.50 7.46
N LEU A 50 -4.02 -0.17 8.73
CA LEU A 50 -4.79 -0.72 9.85
C LEU A 50 -6.22 -0.18 9.82
N ASP A 51 -6.40 1.12 9.58
CA ASP A 51 -7.69 1.77 9.44
C ASP A 51 -8.47 1.29 8.21
N HIS A 52 -7.76 0.92 7.14
CA HIS A 52 -8.33 0.44 5.88
C HIS A 52 -8.04 -1.04 5.65
N SER A 53 -8.06 -1.86 6.71
CA SER A 53 -7.65 -3.27 6.65
C SER A 53 -8.38 -4.11 5.58
N TRP A 54 -9.60 -3.73 5.20
CA TRP A 54 -10.40 -4.37 4.15
C TRP A 54 -9.79 -4.28 2.75
N ILE A 55 -8.90 -3.32 2.47
CA ILE A 55 -8.26 -3.16 1.14
C ILE A 55 -6.88 -3.85 1.05
N VAL A 56 -6.34 -4.30 2.20
CA VAL A 56 -4.99 -4.86 2.31
C VAL A 56 -4.77 -6.03 1.37
N GLN A 57 -5.73 -6.96 1.27
CA GLN A 57 -5.61 -8.12 0.39
C GLN A 57 -5.59 -7.70 -1.09
N ALA A 58 -6.45 -6.78 -1.50
CA ALA A 58 -6.50 -6.30 -2.89
C ALA A 58 -5.19 -5.58 -3.29
N ILE A 59 -4.61 -4.81 -2.38
CA ILE A 59 -3.31 -4.16 -2.58
C ILE A 59 -2.18 -5.18 -2.66
N TYR A 60 -2.19 -6.21 -1.81
CA TYR A 60 -1.21 -7.29 -1.89
C TYR A 60 -1.25 -7.99 -3.24
N GLU A 61 -2.44 -8.39 -3.72
CA GLU A 61 -2.59 -9.05 -5.02
C GLU A 61 -2.15 -8.15 -6.18
N ALA A 62 -2.46 -6.85 -6.13
CA ALA A 62 -2.02 -5.90 -7.16
C ALA A 62 -0.49 -5.72 -7.19
N LEU A 63 0.14 -5.64 -6.03
CA LEU A 63 1.60 -5.59 -5.93
C LEU A 63 2.25 -6.90 -6.39
N LYS A 64 1.63 -8.04 -6.07
CA LYS A 64 2.10 -9.36 -6.48
C LYS A 64 2.01 -9.55 -7.99
N ALA A 65 0.89 -9.18 -8.59
CA ALA A 65 0.70 -9.19 -10.04
C ALA A 65 1.72 -8.29 -10.78
N ALA A 66 2.16 -7.21 -10.13
CA ALA A 66 3.22 -6.34 -10.65
C ALA A 66 4.65 -6.85 -10.38
N GLY A 67 4.82 -8.00 -9.71
CA GLY A 67 6.14 -8.57 -9.37
C GLY A 67 6.92 -7.74 -8.34
N LEU A 68 6.20 -6.99 -7.48
CA LEU A 68 6.81 -6.09 -6.48
C LEU A 68 6.84 -6.70 -5.08
N ILE A 69 6.20 -7.86 -4.88
CA ILE A 69 6.10 -8.56 -3.60
C ILE A 69 5.82 -10.06 -3.83
N ASP A 70 6.31 -10.91 -2.93
CA ASP A 70 6.03 -12.35 -2.84
C ASP A 70 5.65 -12.69 -1.42
#